data_AF-A0A7X2MSG4-F1
#
_entry.id   AF-A0A7X2MSG4-F1
#
_cell.length_a   1.000
_cell.length_b   1.000
_cell.length_c   1.000
_cell.angle_alpha   90.00
_cell.angle_beta   90.00
_cell.angle_gamma   90.00
#
_symmetry.space_group_name_H-M   'P 1'
#
loop_
_entity.id
_entity.type
_entity.pdbx_description
1 polymer ?
#
loop_
_entity_poly.entity_id
_entity_poly.type
_entity_poly.pdbx_seq_one_letter_code
_entity_poly.pdbx_strand_id
1 'polypeptide(L)'
;MAEFAASEMVAGLEENLFSMLEKQAAQLDDALLPLIDLSSGSPRQPTPPAVIASLQAAAAKPENHEYPSFWGKPALRRAIAAFYQRHYGVTLDPET
;
A
#
# COMPACT_ATOMS: atom_id res chain seq x y z
N MET A 1 15.08 -35.60 -6.77
CA MET A 1 14.28 -34.37 -6.71
C MET A 1 14.67 -33.69 -5.40
N ALA A 2 15.08 -32.43 -5.40
CA ALA A 2 15.51 -31.77 -4.17
C ALA A 2 14.28 -31.43 -3.30
N GLU A 3 14.37 -31.68 -2.00
CA GLU A 3 13.34 -31.31 -1.02
C GLU A 3 13.58 -29.87 -0.60
N PHE A 4 12.56 -29.02 -0.72
CA PHE A 4 12.63 -27.63 -0.30
C PHE A 4 11.87 -27.47 1.02
N ALA A 5 12.59 -27.14 2.08
CA ALA A 5 12.01 -26.81 3.37
C ALA A 5 12.11 -25.29 3.61
N ALA A 6 11.05 -24.71 4.16
CA ALA A 6 11.06 -23.32 4.61
C ALA A 6 12.00 -23.14 5.81
N SER A 7 12.52 -21.93 6.02
CA SER A 7 13.28 -21.62 7.23
C SER A 7 12.38 -21.66 8.46
N GLU A 8 12.96 -21.86 9.65
CA GLU A 8 12.21 -21.84 10.92
C GLU A 8 11.41 -20.54 11.11
N MET A 9 11.97 -19.40 10.68
CA MET A 9 11.29 -18.11 10.75
C MET A 9 10.01 -18.06 9.91
N VAL A 10 10.03 -18.65 8.71
CA VAL A 10 8.84 -18.73 7.85
C VAL A 10 7.86 -19.77 8.39
N ALA A 11 8.37 -20.89 8.91
CA ALA A 11 7.54 -21.94 9.51
C ALA A 11 6.81 -21.48 10.80
N GLY A 12 7.33 -20.47 11.49
CA GLY A 12 6.70 -19.88 12.67
C GLY A 12 5.60 -18.85 12.37
N LEU A 13 5.33 -18.53 11.10
CA LEU A 13 4.24 -17.62 10.74
C LEU A 13 2.88 -18.33 10.86
N GLU A 14 1.93 -17.69 11.53
CA GLU A 14 0.56 -18.18 11.65
C GLU A 14 -0.24 -17.96 10.35
N GLU A 15 -1.33 -18.72 10.17
CA GLU A 15 -2.24 -18.52 9.05
C GLU A 15 -2.93 -17.15 9.17
N ASN A 16 -3.04 -16.45 8.04
CA ASN A 16 -3.73 -15.16 8.01
C ASN A 16 -5.25 -15.36 8.16
N LEU A 17 -5.77 -14.94 9.32
CA LEU A 17 -7.20 -14.96 9.66
C LEU A 17 -8.07 -14.33 8.56
N PHE A 18 -7.66 -13.19 8.01
CA PHE A 18 -8.45 -12.49 6.98
C PHE A 18 -8.55 -13.30 5.70
N SER A 19 -7.48 -13.99 5.30
CA SER A 19 -7.53 -14.87 4.13
C SER A 19 -8.46 -16.07 4.34
N MET A 20 -8.61 -16.55 5.57
CA MET A 20 -9.61 -17.59 5.88
C MET A 20 -11.04 -17.04 5.80
N LEU A 21 -11.27 -15.85 6.38
CA LEU A 21 -12.58 -15.20 6.36
C LEU A 21 -13.01 -14.83 4.94
N GLU A 22 -12.11 -14.33 4.10
CA GLU A 22 -12.36 -14.05 2.68
C GLU A 22 -12.79 -15.32 1.93
N LYS A 23 -12.14 -16.46 2.18
CA LYS A 23 -12.53 -17.75 1.58
C LYS A 23 -13.93 -18.19 2.02
N GLN A 24 -14.28 -18.02 3.29
CA GLN A 24 -15.61 -18.36 3.80
C GLN A 24 -16.69 -17.42 3.26
N ALA A 25 -16.39 -16.11 3.23
CA ALA A 25 -17.26 -15.09 2.66
C ALA A 25 -17.62 -15.41 1.20
N ALA A 26 -16.64 -15.77 0.38
CA ALA A 26 -16.84 -16.14 -1.03
C ALA A 26 -17.69 -17.41 -1.23
N GLN A 27 -17.80 -18.30 -0.22
CA GLN A 27 -18.67 -19.48 -0.29
C GLN A 27 -20.13 -19.16 0.05
N LEU A 28 -20.37 -18.08 0.79
CA LEU A 28 -21.69 -17.69 1.28
C LEU A 28 -22.33 -16.59 0.42
N ASP A 29 -21.53 -15.89 -0.38
CA ASP A 29 -22.01 -14.86 -1.31
C ASP A 29 -22.68 -15.51 -2.52
N ASP A 30 -24.00 -15.37 -2.62
CA ASP A 30 -24.77 -15.83 -3.77
C ASP A 30 -25.78 -14.76 -4.25
N ALA A 31 -26.30 -14.91 -5.48
CA ALA A 31 -27.18 -13.93 -6.09
C ALA A 31 -28.53 -13.73 -5.37
N LEU A 32 -28.98 -14.72 -4.58
CA LEU A 32 -30.20 -14.69 -3.78
C LEU A 32 -29.95 -14.17 -2.36
N LEU A 33 -28.74 -14.33 -1.83
CA LEU A 33 -28.29 -13.81 -0.54
C LEU A 33 -26.92 -13.12 -0.66
N PRO A 34 -26.88 -11.87 -1.16
CA PRO A 34 -25.63 -11.14 -1.32
C PRO A 34 -24.96 -10.82 0.02
N LEU A 35 -23.66 -11.05 0.11
CA LEU A 35 -22.90 -10.76 1.32
C LEU A 35 -22.56 -9.26 1.42
N ILE A 36 -22.83 -8.66 2.58
CA ILE A 36 -22.36 -7.31 2.90
C ILE A 36 -21.01 -7.43 3.62
N ASP A 37 -19.93 -7.21 2.87
CA ASP A 37 -18.58 -7.23 3.42
C ASP A 37 -18.22 -5.87 4.07
N LEU A 38 -18.05 -5.90 5.40
CA LEU A 38 -17.57 -4.79 6.24
C LEU A 38 -16.20 -5.10 6.88
N SER A 39 -15.50 -6.14 6.41
CA SER A 39 -14.25 -6.61 6.99
C SER A 39 -13.02 -5.86 6.46
N SER A 40 -13.12 -5.25 5.29
CA SER A 40 -12.01 -4.52 4.65
C SER A 40 -11.98 -3.04 5.00
N GLY A 41 -10.80 -2.56 5.42
CA GLY A 41 -10.52 -1.14 5.62
C GLY A 41 -10.10 -0.39 4.35
N SER A 42 -10.10 -1.06 3.18
CA SER A 42 -9.70 -0.42 1.92
C SER A 42 -10.79 0.52 1.42
N PRO A 43 -10.50 1.83 1.21
CA PRO A 43 -11.49 2.75 0.66
C PRO A 43 -11.95 2.31 -0.74
N ARG A 44 -13.27 2.34 -0.99
CA ARG A 44 -13.83 2.09 -2.33
C ARG A 44 -13.78 3.31 -3.26
N GLN A 45 -13.47 4.49 -2.72
CA GLN A 45 -13.39 5.72 -3.50
C GLN A 45 -12.15 5.70 -4.40
N PRO A 46 -12.24 6.23 -5.64
CA PRO A 46 -11.09 6.28 -6.52
C PRO A 46 -10.03 7.24 -5.98
N THR A 47 -8.77 6.95 -6.28
CA THR A 47 -7.66 7.88 -6.07
C THR A 47 -7.96 9.22 -6.76
N PRO A 48 -7.70 10.38 -6.14
CA PRO A 48 -7.99 11.68 -6.75
C PRO A 48 -7.36 11.83 -8.15
N PRO A 49 -8.10 12.34 -9.17
CA PRO A 49 -7.60 12.40 -10.55
C PRO A 49 -6.27 13.12 -10.73
N ALA A 50 -6.02 14.18 -9.94
CA ALA A 50 -4.76 14.92 -9.97
C ALA A 50 -3.54 14.08 -9.55
N VAL A 51 -3.72 13.12 -8.64
CA VAL A 51 -2.66 12.19 -8.22
C VAL A 51 -2.36 11.21 -9.34
N ILE A 52 -3.39 10.67 -9.99
CA ILE A 52 -3.25 9.77 -11.15
C ILE A 52 -2.53 10.49 -12.29
N ALA A 53 -2.93 11.73 -12.62
CA ALA A 53 -2.29 12.53 -13.66
C ALA A 53 -0.81 12.84 -13.32
N SER A 54 -0.50 13.12 -12.05
CA SER A 54 0.89 13.35 -11.60
C SER A 54 1.75 12.11 -11.75
N LEU A 55 1.21 10.91 -11.44
CA LEU A 55 1.89 9.64 -11.67
C LEU A 55 2.16 9.42 -13.16
N GLN A 56 1.15 9.61 -14.02
CA GLN A 56 1.29 9.44 -15.47
C GLN A 56 2.37 10.37 -16.03
N ALA A 57 2.35 11.64 -15.64
CA ALA A 57 3.37 12.61 -16.04
C ALA A 57 4.76 12.26 -15.50
N ALA A 58 4.86 11.73 -14.28
CA ALA A 58 6.12 11.31 -13.70
C ALA A 58 6.69 10.06 -14.37
N ALA A 59 5.85 9.10 -14.77
CA ALA A 59 6.27 7.88 -15.44
C ALA A 59 6.86 8.14 -16.84
N ALA A 60 6.39 9.18 -17.53
CA ALA A 60 6.90 9.57 -18.85
C ALA A 60 8.30 10.22 -18.81
N LYS A 61 8.82 10.54 -17.62
CA LYS A 61 10.11 11.23 -17.44
C LYS A 61 11.26 10.22 -17.36
N PRO A 62 12.22 10.20 -18.30
CA PRO A 62 13.33 9.24 -18.29
C PRO A 62 14.16 9.27 -17.01
N GLU A 63 14.31 10.45 -16.37
CA GLU A 63 15.05 10.59 -15.11
C GLU A 63 14.41 9.84 -13.92
N ASN A 64 13.17 9.36 -14.06
CA ASN A 64 12.51 8.53 -13.06
C ASN A 64 12.66 7.03 -13.30
N HIS A 65 13.32 6.61 -14.39
CA HIS A 65 13.53 5.18 -14.71
C HIS A 65 14.78 4.60 -14.04
N GLU A 66 15.67 5.49 -13.58
CA GLU A 66 16.88 5.12 -12.86
C GLU A 66 16.60 4.74 -11.40
N TYR A 67 17.60 4.13 -10.75
CA TYR A 67 17.52 3.83 -9.33
C TYR A 67 17.31 5.12 -8.52
N PRO A 68 16.31 5.14 -7.61
CA PRO A 68 16.13 6.27 -6.73
C PRO A 68 17.23 6.32 -5.67
N SER A 69 17.36 7.46 -5.01
CA SER A 69 18.08 7.53 -3.73
C SER A 69 17.53 6.49 -2.75
N PHE A 70 18.42 5.85 -1.98
CA PHE A 70 18.04 4.95 -0.88
C PHE A 70 17.12 5.60 0.15
N TRP A 71 17.19 6.93 0.29
CA TRP A 71 16.39 7.72 1.22
C TRP A 71 15.13 8.30 0.58
N GLY A 72 14.83 7.94 -0.66
CA GLY A 72 13.73 8.51 -1.44
C GLY A 72 14.03 9.88 -2.04
N LYS A 73 13.12 10.37 -2.89
CA LYS A 73 13.31 11.65 -3.62
C LYS A 73 13.25 12.84 -2.64
N PRO A 74 14.21 13.80 -2.69
CA PRO A 74 14.19 14.98 -1.83
C PRO A 74 12.89 15.80 -1.90
N ALA A 75 12.27 15.86 -3.08
CA ALA A 75 10.99 16.54 -3.27
C ALA A 75 9.85 15.92 -2.44
N LEU A 76 9.84 14.59 -2.29
CA LEU A 76 8.85 13.89 -1.48
C LEU A 76 9.07 14.17 0.01
N ARG A 77 10.33 14.09 0.48
CA ARG A 77 10.68 14.39 1.88
C ARG A 77 10.26 15.80 2.29
N ARG A 78 10.54 16.81 1.44
CA ARG A 78 10.06 18.19 1.64
C ARG A 78 8.53 18.29 1.65
N ALA A 79 7.83 17.56 0.78
CA ALA A 79 6.38 17.57 0.76
C ALA A 79 5.77 16.96 2.04
N ILE A 80 6.40 15.92 2.60
CA ILE A 80 5.99 15.32 3.88
C ILE A 80 6.19 16.32 5.03
N ALA A 81 7.36 16.97 5.13
CA ALA A 81 7.61 17.99 6.14
C ALA A 81 6.59 19.15 6.05
N ALA A 82 6.33 19.64 4.84
CA ALA A 82 5.33 20.69 4.60
C ALA A 82 3.89 20.23 4.92
N PHE A 83 3.57 18.95 4.68
CA PHE A 83 2.27 18.37 5.05
C PHE A 83 2.09 18.36 6.57
N TYR A 84 3.10 17.90 7.31
CA TYR A 84 3.07 17.86 8.76
C TYR A 84 2.96 19.25 9.38
N GLN A 85 3.71 20.22 8.87
CA GLN A 85 3.63 21.59 9.35
C GLN A 85 2.23 22.20 9.11
N ARG A 86 1.66 21.98 7.92
CA ARG A 86 0.36 22.56 7.54
C ARG A 86 -0.81 21.98 8.34
N HIS A 87 -0.83 20.66 8.53
CA HIS A 87 -1.99 19.98 9.10
C HIS A 87 -1.87 19.72 10.59
N TYR A 88 -0.65 19.60 11.10
CA TYR A 88 -0.40 19.22 12.49
C TYR A 88 0.47 20.23 13.25
N GLY A 89 1.00 21.26 12.59
CA GLY A 89 1.89 22.24 13.22
C GLY A 89 3.25 21.67 13.60
N VAL A 90 3.59 20.46 13.13
CA VAL A 90 4.84 19.77 13.45
C VAL A 90 5.91 20.16 12.43
N THR A 91 7.01 20.71 12.91
CA THR A 91 8.19 20.99 12.09
C THR A 91 9.07 19.75 12.00
N LEU A 92 9.33 19.28 10.77
CA LEU A 92 10.24 18.18 10.47
C LEU A 92 11.40 18.70 9.62
N ASP A 93 12.62 18.24 9.90
CA ASP A 93 13.76 18.42 9.00
C ASP A 93 13.65 17.39 7.86
N PRO A 94 13.50 17.82 6.60
CA PRO A 94 13.39 16.88 5.49
C PRO A 94 14.68 16.09 5.22
N GLU A 95 15.83 16.47 5.79
CA GLU A 95 17.13 15.82 5.58
C GLU A 95 17.52 14.79 6.65
N THR A 96 16.73 14.62 7.71
CA THR A 96 17.00 13.68 8.81
C THR A 96 15.81 12.82 9.19
#